data_AF-A0A8J7EUU2-F1
#
_entry.id   AF-A0A8J7EUU2-F1
#
_cell.length_a   1.000
_cell.length_b   1.000
_cell.length_c   1.000
_cell.angle_alpha   90.00
_cell.angle_beta   90.00
_cell.angle_gamma   90.00
#
_symmetry.space_group_name_H-M   'P 1'
#
loop_
_entity.id
_entity.type
_entity.pdbx_description
1 polymer ?
#
loop_
_entity_poly.entity_id
_entity_poly.type
_entity_poly.pdbx_seq_one_letter_code
_entity_poly.pdbx_strand_id
1 'polypeptide(L)'
;MFPFLLWGRRSLSCIACLLFILFTIPSAELLSILRQCRIPPVLIDLLLLMYRFIFLFLDVLTQLQLAQRARGGYRTRQRWMYSTGLLVSQLMVRSLQRYQQFSLGLAARGFNGNFHLYSWLA
;
A
#
# COMPACT_ATOMS: atom_id res chain seq x y z
N MET A 1 26.70 -31.15 -4.05
CA MET A 1 26.60 -30.03 -5.02
C MET A 1 25.25 -29.98 -5.76
N PHE A 2 24.72 -31.12 -6.24
CA PHE A 2 23.40 -31.22 -6.90
C PHE A 2 22.17 -30.67 -6.14
N PRO A 3 22.00 -30.81 -4.82
CA PRO A 3 20.76 -30.36 -4.16
C PRO A 3 20.60 -28.84 -4.18
N PHE A 4 21.66 -28.06 -4.00
CA PHE A 4 21.60 -26.58 -4.00
C PHE A 4 21.08 -26.01 -5.33
N LEU A 5 21.44 -26.65 -6.46
CA LEU A 5 21.00 -26.23 -7.79
C LEU A 5 19.48 -26.46 -8.00
N LEU A 6 18.90 -27.50 -7.39
CA LEU A 6 17.47 -27.79 -7.48
C LEU A 6 16.62 -26.77 -6.71
N TRP A 7 17.08 -26.36 -5.52
CA TRP A 7 16.42 -25.29 -4.74
C TRP A 7 16.47 -23.95 -5.48
N GLY A 8 17.61 -23.61 -6.09
CA GLY A 8 17.77 -22.39 -6.87
C GLY A 8 16.80 -22.32 -8.07
N ARG A 9 16.68 -23.40 -8.84
CA ARG A 9 15.77 -23.47 -10.00
C ARG A 9 14.30 -23.33 -9.61
N ARG A 10 13.88 -23.95 -8.50
CA ARG A 10 12.51 -23.81 -8.00
C ARG A 10 12.20 -22.38 -7.57
N SER A 11 13.10 -21.76 -6.82
CA SER A 11 12.95 -20.37 -6.38
C SER A 11 12.83 -19.41 -7.58
N LEU A 12 13.72 -19.53 -8.57
CA LEU A 12 13.70 -18.72 -9.79
C LEU A 12 12.38 -18.87 -10.58
N SER A 13 11.86 -20.09 -10.69
CA SER A 13 10.58 -20.34 -11.37
C SER A 13 9.39 -19.71 -10.64
N CYS A 14 9.36 -19.79 -9.30
CA CYS A 14 8.32 -19.13 -8.49
C CYS A 14 8.38 -17.61 -8.64
N ILE A 15 9.58 -17.02 -8.59
CA ILE A 15 9.76 -15.56 -8.76
C ILE A 15 9.33 -15.12 -10.15
N ALA A 16 9.73 -15.84 -11.21
CA ALA A 16 9.33 -15.52 -12.59
C ALA A 16 7.79 -15.57 -12.77
N CYS A 17 7.13 -16.58 -12.19
CA CYS A 17 5.68 -16.70 -12.22
C CYS A 17 4.99 -15.53 -11.49
N LEU A 18 5.46 -15.18 -10.28
CA LEU A 18 4.92 -14.06 -9.52
C LEU A 18 5.11 -12.71 -10.23
N LEU A 19 6.27 -12.48 -10.83
CA LEU A 19 6.54 -11.26 -11.59
C LEU A 19 5.68 -11.18 -12.85
N PHE A 20 5.46 -12.30 -13.53
CA PHE A 20 4.56 -12.37 -14.69
C PHE A 20 3.12 -12.01 -14.31
N ILE A 21 2.62 -12.56 -13.20
CA ILE A 21 1.30 -12.23 -12.64
C ILE A 21 1.22 -10.73 -12.31
N LEU A 22 2.24 -10.19 -11.64
CA LEU A 22 2.28 -8.78 -11.23
C LEU A 22 2.31 -7.81 -12.42
N PHE A 23 2.91 -8.21 -13.53
CA PHE A 23 2.98 -7.41 -14.75
C PHE A 23 1.69 -7.51 -15.60
N THR A 24 1.03 -8.66 -15.59
CA THR A 24 -0.09 -8.95 -16.50
C THR A 24 -1.45 -8.57 -15.90
N ILE A 25 -1.62 -8.70 -14.58
CA ILE A 25 -2.91 -8.46 -13.91
C ILE A 25 -2.91 -7.03 -13.33
N PRO A 26 -3.84 -6.16 -13.76
CA PRO A 26 -4.05 -4.87 -13.10
C PRO A 26 -4.32 -5.12 -11.62
N SER A 27 -3.71 -4.35 -10.73
CA SER A 27 -3.87 -4.48 -9.28
C SER A 27 -5.32 -4.47 -8.80
N ALA A 28 -6.24 -3.83 -9.54
CA ALA A 28 -7.68 -3.87 -9.27
C ALA A 28 -8.32 -5.25 -9.56
N GLU A 29 -7.91 -5.92 -10.64
CA GLU A 29 -8.41 -7.26 -11.02
C GLU A 29 -7.95 -8.35 -10.03
N LEU A 30 -6.82 -8.14 -9.35
CA LEU A 30 -6.37 -9.03 -8.28
C LEU A 30 -7.41 -9.14 -7.15
N LEU A 31 -8.09 -8.04 -6.81
CA LEU A 31 -9.16 -8.04 -5.79
C LEU A 31 -10.39 -8.84 -6.26
N SER A 32 -10.70 -8.82 -7.56
CA SER A 32 -11.76 -9.63 -8.15
C SER A 32 -11.47 -11.12 -8.05
N ILE A 33 -10.21 -11.53 -8.21
CA ILE A 33 -9.76 -12.93 -8.06
C ILE A 33 -9.83 -13.37 -6.59
N LEU A 34 -9.41 -12.50 -5.65
CA LEU A 34 -9.54 -12.74 -4.20
C LEU A 34 -10.99 -13.02 -3.78
N ARG A 35 -11.98 -12.44 -4.48
CA ARG A 35 -13.40 -12.75 -4.27
C ARG A 35 -13.77 -14.18 -4.65
N GLN A 36 -13.22 -14.69 -5.75
CA GLN A 36 -13.46 -16.08 -6.17
C GLN A 36 -12.90 -17.09 -5.14
N CYS A 37 -11.89 -16.68 -4.36
CA CYS A 37 -11.36 -17.42 -3.23
C CYS A 37 -12.23 -17.37 -1.95
N ARG A 38 -13.50 -16.93 -2.02
CA ARG A 38 -14.48 -16.97 -0.91
C ARG A 38 -14.10 -16.13 0.32
N ILE A 39 -13.37 -15.04 0.13
CA ILE A 39 -13.05 -14.09 1.21
C ILE A 39 -14.31 -13.26 1.56
N PRO A 40 -14.57 -12.96 2.85
CA PRO A 40 -15.71 -12.13 3.25
C PRO A 40 -15.62 -10.71 2.64
N PRO A 41 -16.75 -10.11 2.22
CA PRO A 41 -16.77 -8.85 1.47
C PRO A 41 -16.14 -7.68 2.22
N VAL A 42 -16.30 -7.65 3.56
CA VAL A 42 -15.71 -6.61 4.43
C VAL A 42 -14.19 -6.54 4.29
N LEU A 43 -13.50 -7.68 4.14
CA LEU A 43 -12.05 -7.69 3.93
C LEU A 43 -11.67 -7.15 2.54
N ILE A 44 -12.49 -7.39 1.52
CA ILE A 44 -12.26 -6.90 0.16
C ILE A 44 -12.39 -5.37 0.13
N ASP A 45 -13.42 -4.82 0.76
CA ASP A 45 -13.59 -3.36 0.88
C ASP A 45 -12.45 -2.71 1.67
N LEU A 46 -12.01 -3.35 2.76
CA LEU A 46 -10.86 -2.88 3.52
C LEU A 46 -9.58 -2.87 2.66
N LEU A 47 -9.32 -3.95 1.93
CA LEU A 47 -8.17 -4.06 1.02
C LEU A 47 -8.22 -2.99 -0.07
N LEU A 48 -9.39 -2.74 -0.64
CA LEU A 48 -9.58 -1.73 -1.67
C LEU A 48 -9.32 -0.32 -1.14
N LEU A 49 -9.82 -0.03 0.06
CA LEU A 49 -9.57 1.23 0.74
C LEU A 49 -8.08 1.40 1.07
N MET A 50 -7.42 0.36 1.59
CA MET A 50 -5.98 0.36 1.85
C MET A 50 -5.19 0.59 0.57
N TYR A 51 -5.55 -0.07 -0.53
CA TYR A 51 -4.93 0.12 -1.84
C TYR A 51 -5.02 1.58 -2.30
N ARG A 52 -6.19 2.21 -2.18
CA ARG A 52 -6.36 3.64 -2.49
C ARG A 52 -5.50 4.54 -1.61
N PHE A 53 -5.36 4.23 -0.32
CA PHE A 53 -4.51 4.99 0.58
C PHE A 53 -3.01 4.85 0.28
N ILE A 54 -2.56 3.70 -0.26
CA ILE A 54 -1.15 3.51 -0.62
C ILE A 54 -0.67 4.57 -1.62
N PHE A 55 -1.44 4.83 -2.70
CA PHE A 55 -1.07 5.87 -3.67
C PHE A 55 -1.08 7.27 -3.07
N LEU A 56 -2.11 7.57 -2.27
CA LEU A 56 -2.18 8.84 -1.56
C LEU A 56 -0.97 9.06 -0.64
N PHE A 57 -0.55 8.02 0.10
CA PHE A 57 0.63 8.09 0.95
C PHE A 57 1.93 8.19 0.15
N LEU A 58 2.03 7.51 -1.01
CA LEU A 58 3.18 7.64 -1.92
C LEU A 58 3.34 9.06 -2.45
N ASP A 59 2.24 9.73 -2.84
CA ASP A 59 2.29 11.13 -3.27
C ASP A 59 2.75 12.06 -2.14
N VAL A 60 2.23 11.84 -0.94
CA VAL A 60 2.67 12.61 0.24
C VAL A 60 4.15 12.36 0.55
N LEU A 61 4.58 11.10 0.47
CA LEU A 61 5.97 10.69 0.68
C LEU A 61 6.91 11.40 -0.30
N THR A 62 6.60 11.37 -1.59
CA THR A 62 7.44 11.97 -2.62
C THR A 62 7.54 13.49 -2.42
N GLN A 63 6.45 14.16 -2.07
CA GLN A 63 6.46 15.59 -1.73
C GLN A 63 7.34 15.91 -0.51
N LEU A 64 7.24 15.11 0.55
CA LEU A 64 8.07 15.27 1.75
C LEU A 64 9.56 15.05 1.43
N GLN A 65 9.88 14.01 0.66
CA GLN A 65 11.24 13.71 0.25
C GLN A 65 11.83 14.84 -0.60
N LEU A 66 11.05 15.40 -1.54
CA LEU A 66 11.47 16.55 -2.34
C LEU A 66 11.76 17.78 -1.48
N ALA A 67 10.89 18.09 -0.51
CA ALA A 67 11.11 19.19 0.43
C ALA A 67 12.37 18.96 1.29
N GLN A 68 12.63 17.74 1.74
CA GLN A 68 13.83 17.39 2.50
C GLN A 68 15.11 17.46 1.65
N ARG A 69 15.05 17.05 0.37
CA ARG A 69 16.15 17.19 -0.59
C ARG A 69 16.49 18.66 -0.82
N ALA A 70 15.49 19.52 -1.02
CA ALA A 70 15.68 20.96 -1.19
C ALA A 70 16.34 21.62 0.03
N ARG A 71 16.07 21.12 1.24
CA ARG A 71 16.70 21.58 2.50
C ARG A 71 18.09 20.98 2.76
N GLY A 72 18.60 20.12 1.87
CA GLY A 72 19.92 19.48 2.03
C GLY A 72 19.97 18.35 3.07
N GLY A 73 18.82 17.75 3.42
CA GLY A 73 18.68 16.77 4.50
C GLY A 73 19.45 15.45 4.30
N TYR A 74 19.90 15.14 3.09
CA TYR A 74 20.53 13.85 2.76
C TYR A 74 22.05 13.92 2.52
N ARG A 75 22.72 15.02 2.88
CA ARG A 75 24.17 15.21 2.64
C ARG A 75 25.10 14.34 3.50
N THR A 76 24.66 13.90 4.67
CA THR A 76 25.49 13.16 5.63
C THR A 76 24.67 12.04 6.24
N ARG A 77 25.28 10.89 6.55
CA ARG A 77 24.56 9.72 7.10
C ARG A 77 23.73 10.04 8.36
N GLN A 78 24.25 10.91 9.24
CA GLN A 78 23.52 11.41 10.41
C GLN A 78 22.27 12.24 10.02
N ARG A 79 22.42 13.16 9.07
CA ARG A 79 21.30 13.98 8.58
C ARG A 79 20.27 13.14 7.80
N TRP A 80 20.73 12.11 7.10
CA TRP A 80 19.86 11.15 6.42
C TRP A 80 18.98 10.42 7.43
N MET A 81 19.54 9.88 8.52
CA MET A 81 18.77 9.22 9.59
C MET A 81 17.79 10.18 10.28
N TYR A 82 18.22 11.42 10.54
CA TYR A 82 17.34 12.44 11.14
C TYR A 82 16.19 12.81 10.20
N SER A 83 16.48 13.00 8.91
CA SER A 83 15.50 13.37 7.89
C SER A 83 14.49 12.24 7.67
N THR A 84 14.93 10.98 7.63
CA THR A 84 14.00 9.84 7.54
C THR A 84 13.11 9.73 8.78
N GLY A 85 13.65 9.92 9.98
CA GLY A 85 12.86 9.97 11.21
C GLY A 85 11.79 11.07 11.18
N LEU A 86 12.15 12.27 10.72
CA LEU A 86 11.22 13.39 10.57
C LEU A 86 10.13 13.07 9.52
N LEU A 87 10.48 12.45 8.40
CA LEU A 87 9.53 12.03 7.38
C LEU A 87 8.53 10.99 7.93
N VAL A 88 9.01 9.98 8.67
CA VAL A 88 8.15 8.96 9.30
C VAL A 88 7.20 9.60 10.31
N SER A 89 7.70 10.51 11.16
CA SER A 89 6.87 11.21 12.14
C SER A 89 5.75 12.03 11.48
N GLN A 90 6.07 12.73 10.39
CA GLN A 90 5.09 13.54 9.65
C GLN A 90 4.05 12.68 8.94
N LEU A 91 4.46 11.55 8.36
CA LEU A 91 3.51 10.59 7.79
C LEU A 91 2.56 10.03 8.84
N MET A 92 3.07 9.67 10.02
CA MET A 92 2.25 9.11 11.10
C MET A 92 1.19 10.11 11.59
N VAL A 93 1.57 11.37 11.77
CA VAL A 93 0.60 12.42 12.16
C VAL A 93 -0.46 12.60 11.06
N ARG A 94 -0.05 12.66 9.79
CA ARG A 94 -0.98 12.80 8.67
C ARG A 94 -1.90 11.59 8.51
N SER A 95 -1.41 10.37 8.74
CA SER A 95 -2.24 9.16 8.65
C SER A 95 -3.33 9.15 9.73
N LEU A 96 -3.01 9.54 10.97
CA LEU A 96 -4.00 9.67 12.04
C LEU A 96 -5.05 10.74 11.72
N GLN A 97 -4.63 11.91 11.25
CA GLN A 97 -5.56 12.98 10.86
C GLN A 97 -6.50 12.53 9.73
N ARG A 98 -5.97 11.80 8.74
CA ARG A 98 -6.77 11.22 7.64
C ARG A 98 -7.75 10.17 8.14
N TYR A 99 -7.34 9.32 9.08
CA TYR A 99 -8.24 8.35 9.72
C TYR A 99 -9.39 9.04 10.45
N GLN A 100 -9.11 10.10 11.21
CA GLN A 100 -10.15 10.88 11.91
C GLN A 100 -11.13 11.51 10.92
N GLN A 101 -10.63 12.15 9.85
CA GLN A 101 -11.47 12.73 8.80
C GLN A 101 -12.33 11.66 8.12
N PHE A 102 -11.76 10.49 7.83
CA PHE A 102 -12.47 9.37 7.22
C PHE A 102 -13.57 8.84 8.15
N SER A 103 -13.28 8.64 9.43
CA SER A 103 -14.24 8.19 10.44
C SER A 103 -15.40 9.18 10.60
N LEU A 104 -15.10 10.48 10.69
CA LEU A 104 -16.12 11.53 10.75
C LEU A 104 -16.97 11.57 9.47
N GLY A 105 -16.35 11.42 8.29
CA GLY A 105 -17.06 11.36 7.01
C GLY A 105 -17.99 10.15 6.88
N LEU A 106 -17.61 8.99 7.45
CA LEU A 106 -18.47 7.82 7.53
C LEU A 106 -19.63 8.04 8.51
N ALA A 107 -19.35 8.61 9.69
CA ALA A 107 -20.38 8.91 10.69
C ALA A 107 -21.44 9.86 10.13
N ALA A 108 -21.04 10.91 9.42
CA ALA A 108 -21.94 11.88 8.78
C ALA A 108 -22.82 11.26 7.68
N ARG A 109 -22.39 10.17 7.06
CA ARG A 109 -23.12 9.44 6.01
C ARG A 109 -24.05 8.35 6.54
N GLY A 110 -24.16 8.18 7.87
CA GLY A 110 -24.99 7.14 8.48
C GLY A 110 -24.44 5.73 8.21
N PHE A 111 -23.14 5.53 8.39
CA PHE A 111 -22.49 4.26 8.09
C PHE A 111 -23.01 3.11 8.98
N ASN A 112 -23.70 2.13 8.37
CA ASN A 112 -24.33 0.99 9.03
C ASN A 112 -23.41 -0.24 9.20
N GLY A 113 -22.08 -0.06 9.19
CA GLY A 113 -21.13 -1.17 9.32
C GLY A 113 -20.80 -1.92 8.03
N ASN A 114 -21.54 -1.68 6.94
CA ASN A 114 -21.31 -2.30 5.64
C ASN A 114 -20.71 -1.29 4.65
N PHE A 115 -19.47 -1.55 4.24
CA PHE A 115 -18.88 -0.90 3.07
C PHE A 115 -19.46 -1.59 1.82
N HIS A 116 -19.96 -0.81 0.86
CA HIS A 116 -20.31 -1.29 -0.48
C HIS A 116 -19.42 -0.53 -1.47
N LEU A 117 -18.09 -0.62 -1.32
CA LEU A 117 -17.16 0.10 -2.19
C LEU A 117 -16.88 -0.68 -3.48
N TYR A 118 -17.02 -2.00 -3.43
CA TYR A 118 -16.81 -2.90 -4.58
C TYR A 118 -17.86 -2.79 -5.69
N SER A 119 -19.05 -2.21 -5.44
CA SER A 119 -20.09 -2.07 -6.47
C SER A 119 -19.71 -1.09 -7.59
N TRP A 120 -18.64 -0.32 -7.41
CA TRP A 120 -18.12 0.63 -8.41
C TRP A 120 -17.08 0.03 -9.37
N LEU A 121 -16.71 -1.24 -9.18
CA LEU A 121 -15.73 -1.98 -10.01
C LEU A 121 -16.34 -3.17 -10.76
N ALA A 122 -17.65 -3.39 -10.62
CA ALA A 122 -18.44 -4.34 -11.42
C ALA A 122 -19.34 -3.55 -12.37
#